data_AF-A0AAU2ZCU9-F1
#
_entry.id   AF-A0AAU2ZCU9-F1
#
_cell.length_a   1.000
_cell.length_b   1.000
_cell.length_c   1.000
_cell.angle_alpha   90.00
_cell.angle_beta   90.00
_cell.angle_gamma   90.00
#
_symmetry.space_group_name_H-M   'P 1'
#
loop_
_entity.id
_entity.type
_entity.pdbx_description
1 polymer ?
#
loop_
_entity_poly.entity_id
_entity_poly.type
_entity_poly.pdbx_seq_one_letter_code
_entity_poly.pdbx_strand_id
1 'polypeptide(L)'
;MTDVITLLEAAGVAAGAGGLGYAKARAPRVYWSLVGLPVTWGRFTWTYRSTMDVCGLTVQPSGLRAFMVRNVARREVQPVPPRIRRVRGTSTGLRVTLRLPAGLEPADIVASSERLRHAWGVHSVTVAETKPGFVELRMTGYDVLRRVRMPSKAVPHDLVVPVALREDGTAFVRDYRQVPMALTLGANQSGKSMFQRNLIKGLARLPVALVGIDCKRGVEQSAYAPRLSALATTPGDAASLLDVLVAEMESRFDLLNAYGVSDFADLPEKVRPVPIVVLVDEIAELFLTSSKKDEERRERLVTALIRLAQMARAVGIYLEICGQRFGSELGRGATMLRAQLTGRVVHRVNDKQTAEMGLGDVAPEAVPMVTTIPADKPGLAVAADSSGGWSRIRTPLTTSAEVTAVCWEFAHLVPELPALDPFRPPIRYGAIPGFAPVAIPLPVIK
;
A
#
# COMPACT_ATOMS: atom_id res chain seq x y z
N MET A 1 27.33 0.93 4.78
CA MET A 1 27.29 -0.56 4.62
C MET A 1 26.76 -1.03 3.27
N THR A 2 26.10 -0.19 2.46
CA THR A 2 25.56 -0.53 1.14
C THR A 2 26.62 -0.73 0.03
N ASP A 3 27.79 -0.11 0.13
CA ASP A 3 28.76 -0.12 -0.98
C ASP A 3 29.63 -1.38 -1.06
N VAL A 4 29.96 -1.99 0.08
CA VAL A 4 30.82 -3.19 0.13
C VAL A 4 30.08 -4.45 -0.36
N ILE A 5 28.79 -4.58 -0.03
CA ILE A 5 27.95 -5.69 -0.49
C ILE A 5 27.70 -5.58 -2.00
N THR A 6 27.49 -4.37 -2.51
CA THR A 6 27.29 -4.14 -3.95
C THR A 6 28.55 -4.46 -4.76
N LEU A 7 29.74 -4.20 -4.21
CA LEU A 7 31.04 -4.56 -4.81
C LEU A 7 31.29 -6.07 -4.84
N LEU A 8 30.99 -6.78 -3.75
CA LEU A 8 31.08 -8.25 -3.67
C LEU A 8 30.07 -8.95 -4.60
N GLU A 9 28.85 -8.41 -4.74
CA GLU A 9 27.84 -8.92 -5.66
C GLU A 9 28.21 -8.66 -7.13
N ALA A 10 28.87 -7.54 -7.44
CA ALA A 10 29.40 -7.26 -8.77
C ALA A 10 30.57 -8.18 -9.15
N ALA A 11 31.45 -8.54 -8.20
CA ALA A 11 32.53 -9.51 -8.42
C ALA A 11 32.02 -10.90 -8.81
N GLY A 12 30.86 -11.31 -8.26
CA GLY A 12 30.19 -12.57 -8.65
C GLY A 12 29.75 -12.60 -10.12
N VAL A 13 29.41 -11.45 -10.73
CA VAL A 13 29.03 -11.37 -12.16
C VAL A 13 30.24 -11.58 -13.08
N ALA A 14 31.46 -11.30 -12.61
CA ALA A 14 32.70 -11.48 -13.37
C ALA A 14 33.17 -12.96 -13.45
N ALA A 15 32.65 -13.86 -12.62
CA ALA A 15 33.11 -15.25 -12.49
C ALA A 15 32.41 -16.26 -13.44
N GLY A 16 32.21 -15.88 -14.71
CA GLY A 16 31.67 -16.77 -15.76
C GLY A 16 30.21 -17.23 -15.54
N ALA A 17 29.81 -18.32 -16.20
CA ALA A 17 28.42 -18.81 -16.22
C ALA A 17 27.87 -19.18 -14.83
N GLY A 18 28.71 -19.73 -13.94
CA GLY A 18 28.35 -20.05 -12.56
C GLY A 18 28.11 -18.78 -11.72
N GLY A 19 28.94 -17.76 -11.91
CA GLY A 19 28.79 -16.45 -11.26
C GLY A 19 27.52 -15.71 -11.66
N LEU A 20 27.15 -15.77 -12.94
CA LEU A 20 25.90 -15.21 -13.47
C LEU A 20 24.66 -15.90 -12.88
N GLY A 21 24.66 -17.23 -12.76
CA GLY A 21 23.58 -17.98 -12.13
C GLY A 21 23.43 -17.63 -10.64
N TYR A 22 24.55 -17.54 -9.93
CA TYR A 22 24.58 -17.13 -8.52
C TYR A 22 24.05 -15.70 -8.33
N ALA A 23 24.52 -14.74 -9.15
CA ALA A 23 24.05 -13.36 -9.11
C ALA A 23 22.55 -13.26 -9.41
N LYS A 24 22.04 -14.02 -10.38
CA LYS A 24 20.60 -14.06 -10.70
C LYS A 24 19.75 -14.54 -9.51
N ALA A 25 20.25 -15.51 -8.73
CA ALA A 25 19.52 -16.05 -7.59
C ALA A 25 19.64 -15.19 -6.32
N ARG A 26 20.84 -14.66 -6.03
CA ARG A 26 21.14 -14.01 -4.75
C ARG A 26 21.07 -12.48 -4.80
N ALA A 27 21.36 -11.90 -5.96
CA ALA A 27 21.38 -10.46 -6.22
C ALA A 27 20.64 -10.11 -7.54
N PRO A 28 19.34 -10.44 -7.67
CA PRO A 28 18.60 -10.32 -8.94
C PRO A 28 18.58 -8.89 -9.51
N ARG A 29 18.65 -7.87 -8.65
CA ARG A 29 18.77 -6.45 -9.05
C ARG A 29 20.07 -6.13 -9.76
N VAL A 30 21.18 -6.65 -9.24
CA VAL A 30 22.52 -6.43 -9.79
C VAL A 30 22.63 -7.17 -11.11
N TYR A 31 22.23 -8.44 -11.14
CA TYR A 31 22.14 -9.23 -12.37
C TYR A 31 21.25 -8.55 -13.43
N TRP A 32 20.07 -8.07 -13.03
CA TRP A 32 19.17 -7.37 -13.93
C TRP A 32 19.84 -6.11 -14.50
N SER A 33 20.45 -5.28 -13.66
CA SER A 33 21.04 -4.02 -14.13
C SER A 33 22.22 -4.24 -15.08
N LEU A 34 23.03 -5.28 -14.87
CA LEU A 34 24.24 -5.56 -15.66
C LEU A 34 23.96 -6.39 -16.92
N VAL A 35 23.03 -7.35 -16.85
CA VAL A 35 22.83 -8.35 -17.91
C VAL A 35 21.39 -8.37 -18.40
N GLY A 36 20.42 -8.47 -17.49
CA GLY A 36 19.01 -8.62 -17.85
C GLY A 36 18.47 -7.42 -18.65
N LEU A 37 18.75 -6.21 -18.20
CA LEU A 37 18.27 -4.97 -18.80
C LEU A 37 18.84 -4.77 -20.21
N PRO A 38 20.17 -4.85 -20.47
CA PRO A 38 20.69 -4.77 -21.84
C PRO A 38 20.11 -5.83 -22.78
N VAL A 39 20.00 -7.08 -22.31
CA VAL A 39 19.45 -8.19 -23.12
C VAL A 39 17.98 -7.98 -23.44
N THR A 40 17.16 -7.63 -22.45
CA THR A 40 15.74 -7.37 -22.65
C THR A 40 15.52 -6.12 -23.49
N TRP A 41 16.30 -5.06 -23.29
CA TRP A 41 16.23 -3.86 -24.12
C TRP A 41 16.53 -4.19 -25.58
N GLY A 42 17.63 -4.89 -25.84
CA GLY A 42 17.98 -5.37 -27.18
C GLY A 42 16.85 -6.18 -27.79
N ARG A 43 16.40 -7.25 -27.11
CA ARG A 43 15.29 -8.10 -27.56
C ARG A 43 14.05 -7.27 -27.87
N PHE A 44 13.62 -6.41 -26.95
CA PHE A 44 12.50 -5.50 -27.13
C PHE A 44 12.67 -4.67 -28.42
N THR A 45 13.83 -4.05 -28.63
CA THR A 45 14.07 -3.20 -29.81
C THR A 45 14.08 -3.98 -31.12
N TRP A 46 14.72 -5.16 -31.17
CA TRP A 46 14.81 -5.96 -32.39
C TRP A 46 13.50 -6.68 -32.73
N THR A 47 12.76 -7.16 -31.72
CA THR A 47 11.53 -7.94 -31.94
C THR A 47 10.27 -7.10 -31.81
N TYR A 48 10.34 -5.79 -31.57
CA TYR A 48 9.16 -4.98 -31.26
C TYR A 48 8.03 -5.17 -32.27
N ARG A 49 8.33 -4.96 -33.56
CA ARG A 49 7.33 -5.01 -34.62
C ARG A 49 6.71 -6.39 -34.76
N SER A 50 7.55 -7.42 -34.89
CA SER A 50 7.08 -8.80 -35.00
C SER A 50 6.28 -9.25 -33.76
N THR A 51 6.68 -8.81 -32.56
CA THR A 51 5.95 -9.09 -31.32
C THR A 51 4.57 -8.44 -31.35
N MET A 52 4.46 -7.18 -31.78
CA MET A 52 3.17 -6.50 -31.91
C MET A 52 2.28 -7.19 -32.94
N ASP A 53 2.83 -7.62 -34.08
CA ASP A 53 2.09 -8.33 -35.13
C ASP A 53 1.56 -9.68 -34.62
N VAL A 54 2.41 -10.50 -33.98
CA VAL A 54 2.01 -11.80 -33.40
C VAL A 54 0.99 -11.64 -32.27
N CYS A 55 1.07 -10.53 -31.52
CA CYS A 55 0.09 -10.23 -30.49
C CYS A 55 -1.23 -9.66 -31.05
N GLY A 56 -1.32 -9.38 -32.36
CA GLY A 56 -2.49 -8.75 -32.97
C GLY A 56 -2.67 -7.29 -32.57
N LEU A 57 -1.59 -6.62 -32.17
CA LEU A 57 -1.59 -5.24 -31.68
C LEU A 57 -1.29 -4.22 -32.80
N THR A 58 -1.40 -4.64 -34.07
CA THR A 58 -1.14 -3.77 -35.21
C THR A 58 -2.43 -3.46 -35.95
N VAL A 59 -2.61 -2.18 -36.29
CA VAL A 59 -3.85 -1.68 -36.90
C VAL A 59 -3.60 -1.36 -38.37
N GLN A 60 -4.59 -1.62 -39.22
CA GLN A 60 -4.54 -1.22 -40.62
C GLN A 60 -4.45 0.32 -40.72
N PRO A 61 -3.56 0.87 -41.56
CA PRO A 61 -3.44 2.31 -41.71
C PRO A 61 -4.71 2.91 -42.33
N SER A 62 -4.99 4.17 -42.02
CA SER A 62 -6.16 4.89 -42.54
C SER A 62 -6.21 4.89 -44.07
N GLY A 63 -7.41 4.92 -44.66
CA GLY A 63 -7.63 4.78 -46.11
C GLY A 63 -6.78 5.71 -46.97
N LEU A 64 -6.62 6.98 -46.58
CA LEU A 64 -5.72 7.94 -47.24
C LEU A 64 -4.25 7.51 -47.22
N ARG A 65 -3.78 6.96 -46.10
CA ARG A 65 -2.41 6.51 -45.95
C ARG A 65 -2.16 5.19 -46.67
N ALA A 66 -3.12 4.28 -46.65
CA ALA A 66 -3.10 3.06 -47.45
C ALA A 66 -3.07 3.39 -48.95
N PHE A 67 -3.89 4.35 -49.39
CA PHE A 67 -3.94 4.85 -50.76
C PHE A 67 -2.60 5.45 -51.20
N MET A 68 -2.01 6.35 -50.40
CA MET A 68 -0.70 6.93 -50.72
C MET A 68 0.42 5.88 -50.78
N VAL A 69 0.46 4.95 -49.83
CA VAL A 69 1.49 3.89 -49.82
C VAL A 69 1.36 2.97 -51.03
N ARG A 70 0.13 2.62 -51.42
CA ARG A 70 -0.14 1.75 -52.55
C ARG A 70 0.12 2.44 -53.90
N ASN A 71 -0.37 3.67 -54.06
CA ASN A 71 -0.41 4.34 -55.36
C ASN A 71 0.78 5.26 -55.62
N VAL A 72 1.33 5.90 -54.59
CA VAL A 72 2.49 6.81 -54.73
C VAL A 72 3.79 6.07 -54.44
N ALA A 73 3.84 5.29 -53.35
CA ALA A 73 5.05 4.58 -52.95
C ALA A 73 5.19 3.16 -53.55
N ARG A 74 4.16 2.65 -54.25
CA ARG A 74 4.08 1.28 -54.82
C ARG A 74 4.56 0.18 -53.85
N ARG A 75 4.21 0.31 -52.57
CA ARG A 75 4.56 -0.66 -51.52
C ARG A 75 3.30 -1.28 -50.94
N GLU A 76 3.46 -2.49 -50.40
CA GLU A 76 2.38 -3.14 -49.66
C GLU A 76 2.05 -2.36 -48.38
N VAL A 77 0.75 -2.27 -48.12
CA VAL A 77 0.21 -1.58 -46.95
C VAL A 77 0.43 -2.46 -45.73
N GLN A 78 1.45 -2.15 -44.94
CA GLN A 78 1.74 -2.92 -43.74
C GLN A 78 0.99 -2.36 -42.51
N PRO A 79 0.50 -3.23 -41.62
CA PRO A 79 -0.15 -2.80 -40.40
C PRO A 79 0.82 -2.05 -39.48
N VAL A 80 0.28 -1.09 -38.72
CA VAL A 80 1.04 -0.12 -37.94
C VAL A 80 0.97 -0.49 -36.46
N PRO A 81 2.10 -0.80 -35.81
CA PRO A 81 2.14 -1.03 -34.37
C PRO A 81 2.01 0.29 -33.58
N PRO A 82 1.78 0.21 -32.25
CA PRO A 82 1.89 1.36 -31.37
C PRO A 82 3.24 2.03 -31.52
N ARG A 83 3.27 3.36 -31.43
CA ARG A 83 4.53 4.10 -31.57
C ARG A 83 5.22 4.18 -30.22
N ILE A 84 6.45 3.68 -30.13
CA ILE A 84 7.30 3.89 -28.96
C ILE A 84 7.63 5.38 -28.85
N ARG A 85 7.35 5.96 -27.67
CA ARG A 85 7.65 7.38 -27.36
C ARG A 85 8.84 7.52 -26.44
N ARG A 86 8.96 6.60 -25.48
CA ARG A 86 10.03 6.62 -24.48
C ARG A 86 10.31 5.21 -24.02
N VAL A 87 11.59 4.89 -23.85
CA VAL A 87 12.06 3.66 -23.21
C VAL A 87 12.95 4.07 -22.04
N ARG A 88 12.73 3.49 -20.86
CA ARG A 88 13.50 3.77 -19.64
C ARG A 88 13.80 2.49 -18.89
N GLY A 89 15.09 2.18 -18.75
CA GLY A 89 15.54 1.12 -17.86
C GLY A 89 15.37 1.51 -16.39
N THR A 90 14.99 0.54 -15.56
CA THR A 90 14.97 0.68 -14.10
C THR A 90 15.76 -0.46 -13.47
N SER A 91 16.10 -0.32 -12.17
CA SER A 91 16.77 -1.41 -11.44
C SER A 91 15.92 -2.67 -11.27
N THR A 92 14.62 -2.61 -11.60
CA THR A 92 13.65 -3.71 -11.49
C THR A 92 13.18 -4.22 -12.84
N GLY A 93 13.39 -3.47 -13.92
CA GLY A 93 12.67 -3.71 -15.15
C GLY A 93 12.92 -2.71 -16.28
N LEU A 94 11.95 -2.63 -17.20
CA LEU A 94 11.91 -1.72 -18.33
C LEU A 94 10.55 -1.01 -18.36
N ARG A 95 10.53 0.30 -18.56
CA ARG A 95 9.32 1.08 -18.77
C ARG A 95 9.28 1.62 -20.19
N VAL A 96 8.15 1.41 -20.87
CA VAL A 96 7.97 1.84 -22.25
C VAL A 96 6.67 2.61 -22.37
N THR A 97 6.76 3.87 -22.80
CA THR A 97 5.59 4.67 -23.14
C THR A 97 5.25 4.46 -24.61
N LEU A 98 4.04 4.00 -24.88
CA LEU A 98 3.50 3.79 -26.21
C LEU A 98 2.40 4.80 -26.51
N ARG A 99 2.36 5.29 -27.75
CA ARG A 99 1.20 5.99 -28.30
C ARG A 99 0.40 5.02 -29.16
N LEU A 100 -0.86 4.82 -28.80
CA LEU A 100 -1.77 3.93 -29.52
C LEU A 100 -2.22 4.59 -30.84
N PRO A 101 -2.31 3.84 -31.95
CA PRO A 101 -2.99 4.28 -33.15
C PRO A 101 -4.51 4.33 -32.92
N ALA A 102 -5.23 5.06 -33.78
CA ALA A 102 -6.69 5.02 -33.77
C ALA A 102 -7.16 3.59 -34.09
N GLY A 103 -8.12 3.08 -33.30
CA GLY A 103 -8.64 1.71 -33.43
C GLY A 103 -7.91 0.65 -32.59
N LEU A 104 -6.95 1.04 -31.74
CA LEU A 104 -6.36 0.15 -30.74
C LEU A 104 -6.62 0.71 -29.34
N GLU A 105 -7.17 -0.11 -28.46
CA GLU A 105 -7.56 0.28 -27.12
C GLU A 105 -6.53 -0.17 -26.07
N PRO A 106 -6.44 0.50 -24.90
CA PRO A 106 -5.60 0.03 -23.80
C PRO A 106 -5.93 -1.41 -23.38
N ALA A 107 -7.20 -1.81 -23.46
CA ALA A 107 -7.68 -3.15 -23.13
C ALA A 107 -7.03 -4.24 -24.01
N ASP A 108 -6.79 -3.97 -25.30
CA ASP A 108 -6.13 -4.92 -26.20
C ASP A 108 -4.69 -5.22 -25.77
N ILE A 109 -4.00 -4.19 -25.28
CA ILE A 109 -2.65 -4.29 -24.74
C ILE A 109 -2.66 -5.09 -23.43
N VAL A 110 -3.61 -4.80 -22.54
CA VAL A 110 -3.81 -5.53 -21.29
C VAL A 110 -4.04 -7.02 -21.57
N ALA A 111 -4.95 -7.34 -22.49
CA ALA A 111 -5.26 -8.72 -22.90
C ALA A 111 -4.04 -9.46 -23.49
N SER A 112 -3.08 -8.72 -24.05
CA SER A 112 -1.86 -9.27 -24.64
C SER A 112 -0.67 -9.34 -23.67
N SER A 113 -0.82 -8.90 -22.41
CA SER A 113 0.28 -8.78 -21.44
C SER A 113 1.06 -10.08 -21.24
N GLU A 114 0.38 -11.23 -21.17
CA GLU A 114 1.05 -12.54 -21.02
C GLU A 114 1.87 -12.93 -22.26
N ARG A 115 1.35 -12.67 -23.46
CA ARG A 115 2.09 -12.92 -24.71
C ARG A 115 3.32 -12.01 -24.80
N LEU A 116 3.17 -10.74 -24.45
CA LEU A 116 4.27 -9.77 -24.38
C LEU A 116 5.33 -10.18 -23.34
N ARG A 117 4.90 -10.68 -22.18
CA ARG A 117 5.78 -11.19 -21.13
C ARG A 117 6.66 -12.32 -21.64
N HIS A 118 6.06 -13.31 -22.32
CA HIS A 118 6.79 -14.42 -22.92
C HIS A 118 7.71 -13.99 -24.05
N ALA A 119 7.24 -13.15 -24.98
CA ALA A 119 8.01 -12.69 -26.12
C ALA A 119 9.28 -11.94 -25.72
N TRP A 120 9.21 -11.11 -24.67
CA TRP A 120 10.35 -10.34 -24.20
C TRP A 120 11.14 -11.01 -23.07
N GLY A 121 10.70 -12.18 -22.60
CA GLY A 121 11.39 -12.97 -21.57
C GLY A 121 11.52 -12.23 -20.24
N VAL A 122 10.46 -11.51 -19.85
CA VAL A 122 10.38 -10.77 -18.59
C VAL A 122 9.49 -11.49 -17.56
N HIS A 123 9.59 -11.08 -16.30
CA HIS A 123 8.81 -11.69 -15.22
C HIS A 123 7.35 -11.22 -15.18
N SER A 124 7.10 -9.95 -15.46
CA SER A 124 5.73 -9.42 -15.59
C SER A 124 5.66 -8.30 -16.61
N VAL A 125 4.47 -8.08 -17.16
CA VAL A 125 4.12 -6.91 -17.97
C VAL A 125 2.81 -6.37 -17.42
N THR A 126 2.83 -5.13 -16.93
CA THR A 126 1.66 -4.41 -16.45
C THR A 126 1.45 -3.20 -17.35
N VAL A 127 0.19 -2.92 -17.69
CA VAL A 127 -0.17 -1.78 -18.53
C VAL A 127 -0.84 -0.74 -17.65
N ALA A 128 -0.35 0.50 -17.69
CA ALA A 128 -0.98 1.64 -17.04
C ALA A 128 -1.39 2.65 -18.10
N GLU A 129 -2.67 3.01 -18.15
CA GLU A 129 -3.09 4.15 -18.94
C GLU A 129 -2.57 5.44 -18.31
N THR A 130 -1.97 6.31 -19.12
CA THR A 130 -1.40 7.57 -18.62
C THR A 130 -2.26 8.77 -18.97
N LYS A 131 -2.79 8.76 -20.20
CA LYS A 131 -3.73 9.72 -20.74
C LYS A 131 -4.35 9.10 -21.99
N PRO A 132 -5.48 9.64 -22.49
CA PRO A 132 -6.13 9.09 -23.67
C PRO A 132 -5.17 8.89 -24.85
N GLY A 133 -5.11 7.65 -25.36
CA GLY A 133 -4.22 7.23 -26.45
C GLY A 133 -2.76 6.98 -26.08
N PHE A 134 -2.41 6.99 -24.79
CA PHE A 134 -1.06 6.70 -24.30
C PHE A 134 -1.08 5.69 -23.14
N VAL A 135 -0.30 4.63 -23.32
CA VAL A 135 -0.11 3.59 -22.30
C VAL A 135 1.36 3.48 -21.90
N GLU A 136 1.61 3.20 -20.63
CA GLU A 136 2.92 2.84 -20.12
C GLU A 136 2.95 1.32 -19.85
N LEU A 137 3.80 0.61 -20.59
CA LEU A 137 4.18 -0.76 -20.27
C LEU A 137 5.22 -0.75 -19.16
N ARG A 138 4.91 -1.37 -18.04
CA ARG A 138 5.79 -1.59 -16.90
C ARG A 138 6.18 -3.06 -16.85
N MET A 139 7.40 -3.35 -17.25
CA MET A 139 7.90 -4.71 -17.33
C MET A 139 8.86 -4.95 -16.17
N THR A 140 8.73 -6.03 -15.43
CA THR A 140 9.72 -6.42 -14.39
C THR A 140 10.59 -7.56 -14.87
N GLY A 141 11.89 -7.51 -14.56
CA GLY A 141 12.84 -8.53 -15.00
C GLY A 141 12.88 -9.81 -14.16
N TYR A 142 12.37 -9.74 -12.93
CA TYR A 142 12.38 -10.80 -11.94
C TYR A 142 11.27 -10.53 -10.91
N ASP A 143 10.98 -11.48 -10.02
CA ASP A 143 10.01 -11.31 -8.93
C ASP A 143 10.49 -10.24 -7.93
N VAL A 144 9.98 -9.01 -8.09
CA VAL A 144 10.30 -7.86 -7.24
C VAL A 144 9.72 -7.99 -5.83
N LEU A 145 8.68 -8.82 -5.66
CA LEU A 145 8.05 -9.07 -4.37
C LEU A 145 8.81 -10.14 -3.58
N ARG A 146 9.71 -10.93 -4.19
CA ARG A 146 10.53 -11.90 -3.45
C ARG A 146 11.39 -11.24 -2.36
N ARG A 147 12.03 -10.12 -2.68
CA ARG A 147 12.80 -9.29 -1.73
C ARG A 147 12.44 -7.82 -1.94
N VAL A 148 11.53 -7.34 -1.11
CA VAL A 148 11.02 -5.97 -1.21
C VAL A 148 12.13 -4.99 -0.86
N ARG A 149 12.38 -4.06 -1.77
CA ARG A 149 13.18 -2.87 -1.53
C ARG A 149 12.42 -1.69 -2.10
N MET A 150 11.98 -0.79 -1.23
CA MET A 150 11.21 0.38 -1.63
C MET A 150 12.04 1.31 -2.54
N PRO A 151 11.40 2.00 -3.50
CA PRO A 151 12.07 3.05 -4.27
C PRO A 151 12.59 4.16 -3.35
N SER A 152 13.81 4.65 -3.56
CA SER A 152 14.42 5.67 -2.68
C SER A 152 13.64 6.99 -2.64
N LYS A 153 12.93 7.31 -3.73
CA LYS A 153 12.06 8.49 -3.82
C LYS A 153 10.70 8.32 -3.15
N ALA A 154 10.36 7.10 -2.72
CA ALA A 154 9.11 6.82 -2.05
C ALA A 154 9.27 7.19 -0.56
N VAL A 155 9.11 8.47 -0.27
CA VAL A 155 9.13 9.02 1.09
C VAL A 155 7.73 9.52 1.49
N PRO A 156 7.36 9.47 2.77
CA PRO A 156 6.11 10.06 3.23
C PRO A 156 6.07 11.58 3.02
N HIS A 157 4.92 12.12 2.60
CA HIS A 157 4.65 13.56 2.49
C HIS A 157 3.13 13.80 2.50
N ASP A 158 2.62 14.96 2.91
CA ASP A 158 1.21 15.40 2.72
C ASP A 158 0.10 14.33 2.91
N LEU A 159 0.14 13.55 4.00
CA LEU A 159 -0.78 12.42 4.25
C LEU A 159 -0.73 11.31 3.18
N VAL A 160 0.45 11.10 2.61
CA VAL A 160 0.77 10.09 1.62
C VAL A 160 1.89 9.24 2.19
N VAL A 161 1.63 7.95 2.39
CA VAL A 161 2.59 7.01 3.00
C VAL A 161 2.89 5.87 2.04
N PRO A 162 4.11 5.75 1.52
CA PRO A 162 4.53 4.57 0.78
C PRO A 162 4.71 3.37 1.72
N VAL A 163 3.87 2.35 1.59
CA VAL A 163 3.79 1.23 2.56
C VAL A 163 4.41 -0.05 2.02
N ALA A 164 4.21 -0.33 0.74
CA ALA A 164 4.56 -1.62 0.15
C ALA A 164 5.05 -1.46 -1.29
N LEU A 165 5.58 -2.52 -1.87
CA LEU A 165 5.95 -2.56 -3.28
C LEU A 165 4.87 -3.31 -4.07
N ARG A 166 4.44 -2.76 -5.20
CA ARG A 166 3.55 -3.44 -6.16
C ARG A 166 4.33 -4.40 -7.05
N GLU A 167 3.65 -5.38 -7.63
CA GLU A 167 4.25 -6.36 -8.55
C GLU A 167 4.84 -5.75 -9.83
N ASP A 168 4.46 -4.53 -10.19
CA ASP A 168 5.03 -3.75 -11.30
C ASP A 168 6.32 -2.98 -10.88
N GLY A 169 6.74 -3.12 -9.62
CA GLY A 169 7.91 -2.45 -9.05
C GLY A 169 7.70 -0.98 -8.68
N THR A 170 6.47 -0.47 -8.70
CA THR A 170 6.12 0.84 -8.14
C THR A 170 5.79 0.73 -6.65
N ALA A 171 5.86 1.85 -5.93
CA ALA A 171 5.40 1.88 -4.54
C ALA A 171 3.87 1.80 -4.50
N PHE A 172 3.33 0.91 -3.66
CA PHE A 172 1.98 1.03 -3.16
C PHE A 172 1.96 2.11 -2.09
N VAL A 173 1.06 3.06 -2.29
CA VAL A 173 0.99 4.29 -1.53
C VAL A 173 -0.38 4.40 -0.88
N ARG A 174 -0.38 4.66 0.42
CA ARG A 174 -1.57 4.99 1.19
C ARG A 174 -1.74 6.51 1.18
N ASP A 175 -2.62 7.00 0.30
CA ASP A 175 -3.02 8.41 0.24
C ASP A 175 -4.34 8.60 1.01
N TYR A 176 -4.26 9.25 2.17
CA TYR A 176 -5.42 9.45 3.05
C TYR A 176 -6.42 10.47 2.48
N ARG A 177 -5.98 11.40 1.63
CA ARG A 177 -6.88 12.39 1.02
C ARG A 177 -7.73 11.78 -0.09
N GLN A 178 -7.16 10.83 -0.83
CA GLN A 178 -7.88 10.10 -1.89
C GLN A 178 -8.75 9.00 -1.31
N VAL A 179 -8.21 8.21 -0.39
CA VAL A 179 -8.89 7.07 0.23
C VAL A 179 -8.91 7.30 1.73
N PRO A 180 -9.95 7.92 2.31
CA PRO A 180 -9.89 8.34 3.72
C PRO A 180 -10.01 7.19 4.71
N MET A 181 -10.79 6.16 4.36
CA MET A 181 -11.12 5.06 5.25
C MET A 181 -10.68 3.75 4.62
N ALA A 182 -9.92 2.95 5.35
CA ALA A 182 -9.37 1.69 4.86
C ALA A 182 -9.61 0.51 5.79
N LEU A 183 -9.75 -0.67 5.19
CA LEU A 183 -9.84 -1.98 5.82
C LEU A 183 -8.64 -2.83 5.40
N THR A 184 -7.88 -3.30 6.40
CA THR A 184 -6.82 -4.28 6.22
C THR A 184 -7.20 -5.61 6.87
N LEU A 185 -7.36 -6.68 6.08
CA LEU A 185 -7.65 -8.02 6.58
C LEU A 185 -6.47 -8.98 6.42
N GLY A 186 -6.40 -9.99 7.27
CA GLY A 186 -5.42 -11.07 7.12
C GLY A 186 -5.42 -12.05 8.28
N ALA A 187 -5.10 -13.32 8.00
CA ALA A 187 -4.91 -14.35 9.02
C ALA A 187 -3.66 -14.06 9.87
N ASN A 188 -3.51 -14.79 10.98
CA ASN A 188 -2.31 -14.76 11.80
C ASN A 188 -1.05 -15.03 10.94
N GLN A 189 0.02 -14.28 11.24
CA GLN A 189 1.32 -14.36 10.54
C GLN A 189 1.27 -14.10 9.01
N SER A 190 0.16 -13.57 8.48
CA SER A 190 0.03 -13.21 7.06
C SER A 190 0.82 -11.96 6.65
N GLY A 191 1.21 -11.14 7.62
CA GLY A 191 1.89 -9.86 7.42
C GLY A 191 1.04 -8.62 7.68
N LYS A 192 -0.22 -8.77 8.13
CA LYS A 192 -1.10 -7.65 8.56
C LYS A 192 -0.39 -6.67 9.51
N SER A 193 0.17 -7.16 10.61
CA SER A 193 0.86 -6.30 11.59
C SER A 193 2.13 -5.65 11.01
N MET A 194 2.77 -6.26 10.01
CA MET A 194 3.93 -5.67 9.33
C MET A 194 3.53 -4.51 8.41
N PHE A 195 2.38 -4.62 7.75
CA PHE A 195 1.77 -3.53 6.98
C PHE A 195 1.43 -2.34 7.89
N GLN A 196 0.75 -2.60 9.02
CA GLN A 196 0.43 -1.58 10.01
C GLN A 196 1.67 -0.91 10.61
N ARG A 197 2.72 -1.68 10.90
CA ARG A 197 4.03 -1.15 11.34
C ARG A 197 4.65 -0.20 10.31
N ASN A 198 4.57 -0.51 9.01
CA ASN A 198 5.06 0.38 7.96
C ASN A 198 4.22 1.64 7.81
N LEU A 199 2.89 1.53 7.98
CA LEU A 199 2.01 2.69 8.06
C LEU A 199 2.41 3.62 9.22
N ILE A 200 2.52 3.08 10.44
CA ILE A 200 2.91 3.84 11.63
C ILE A 200 4.28 4.49 11.44
N LYS A 201 5.27 3.73 10.92
CA LYS A 201 6.62 4.25 10.62
C LYS A 201 6.58 5.42 9.65
N GLY A 202 5.73 5.36 8.63
CA GLY A 202 5.57 6.45 7.67
C GLY A 202 4.85 7.66 8.24
N LEU A 203 3.74 7.43 8.95
CA LEU A 203 2.94 8.48 9.59
C LEU A 203 3.68 9.18 10.73
N ALA A 204 4.54 8.47 11.47
CA ALA A 204 5.34 9.04 12.56
C ALA A 204 6.15 10.26 12.09
N ARG A 205 6.56 10.27 10.82
CA ARG A 205 7.36 11.32 10.18
C ARG A 205 6.56 12.52 9.70
N LEU A 206 5.23 12.47 9.80
CA LEU A 206 4.32 13.52 9.33
C LEU A 206 3.72 14.27 10.52
N PRO A 207 3.31 15.55 10.37
CA PRO A 207 2.63 16.31 11.41
C PRO A 207 1.16 15.86 11.52
N VAL A 208 0.95 14.68 12.11
CA VAL A 208 -0.38 14.06 12.30
C VAL A 208 -0.59 13.63 13.74
N ALA A 209 -1.83 13.65 14.21
CA ALA A 209 -2.20 12.98 15.45
C ALA A 209 -2.41 11.50 15.19
N LEU A 210 -1.71 10.64 15.93
CA LEU A 210 -1.87 9.18 15.85
C LEU A 210 -2.71 8.68 17.01
N VAL A 211 -3.86 8.10 16.72
CA VAL A 211 -4.78 7.58 17.72
C VAL A 211 -4.85 6.07 17.59
N GLY A 212 -4.44 5.35 18.63
CA GLY A 212 -4.44 3.89 18.64
C GLY A 212 -5.65 3.30 19.35
N ILE A 213 -6.26 2.26 18.77
CA ILE A 213 -7.24 1.39 19.43
C ILE A 213 -6.73 -0.05 19.35
N ASP A 214 -6.26 -0.57 20.48
CA ASP A 214 -5.69 -1.90 20.63
C ASP A 214 -6.25 -2.57 21.89
N CYS A 215 -7.48 -3.08 21.75
CA CYS A 215 -8.21 -3.73 22.83
C CYS A 215 -7.62 -5.10 23.25
N LYS A 216 -6.49 -5.52 22.68
CA LYS A 216 -5.70 -6.67 23.15
C LYS A 216 -4.66 -6.24 24.17
N ARG A 217 -5.08 -5.37 25.12
CA ARG A 217 -4.22 -4.80 26.17
C ARG A 217 -3.01 -4.02 25.64
N GLY A 218 -3.13 -3.42 24.44
CA GLY A 218 -2.08 -2.59 23.87
C GLY A 218 -0.84 -3.37 23.39
N VAL A 219 -0.92 -4.68 23.21
CA VAL A 219 0.25 -5.53 22.87
C VAL A 219 0.92 -5.12 21.56
N GLU A 220 0.16 -4.69 20.56
CA GLU A 220 0.68 -4.35 19.24
C GLU A 220 1.09 -2.87 19.13
N GLN A 221 0.42 -1.97 19.85
CA GLN A 221 0.59 -0.52 19.68
C GLN A 221 1.33 0.20 20.83
N SER A 222 1.41 -0.36 22.04
CA SER A 222 2.05 0.34 23.18
C SER A 222 3.52 0.66 22.96
N ALA A 223 4.21 -0.12 22.13
CA ALA A 223 5.62 0.13 21.78
C ALA A 223 5.82 1.43 20.97
N TYR A 224 4.75 2.01 20.44
CA TYR A 224 4.77 3.25 19.66
C TYR A 224 4.26 4.48 20.44
N ALA A 225 4.00 4.33 21.75
CA ALA A 225 3.54 5.38 22.65
C ALA A 225 4.24 6.75 22.48
N PRO A 226 5.57 6.85 22.25
CA PRO A 226 6.23 8.16 22.06
C PRO A 226 5.66 9.03 20.95
N ARG A 227 4.96 8.43 19.97
CA ARG A 227 4.38 9.14 18.83
C ARG A 227 2.85 9.16 18.84
N LEU A 228 2.20 8.40 19.73
CA LEU A 228 0.74 8.33 19.82
C LEU A 228 0.20 9.54 20.58
N SER A 229 -0.79 10.21 20.01
CA SER A 229 -1.58 11.25 20.67
C SER A 229 -2.57 10.65 21.66
N ALA A 230 -3.06 9.44 21.40
CA ALA A 230 -3.95 8.68 22.27
C ALA A 230 -3.81 7.17 22.04
N LEU A 231 -4.09 6.36 23.07
CA LEU A 231 -4.16 4.91 22.97
C LEU A 231 -5.26 4.36 23.88
N ALA A 232 -6.29 3.74 23.29
CA ALA A 232 -7.27 2.94 24.02
C ALA A 232 -6.84 1.46 24.03
N THR A 233 -6.78 0.87 25.23
CA THR A 233 -6.38 -0.55 25.41
C THR A 233 -7.50 -1.47 25.86
N THR A 234 -8.68 -0.90 26.13
CA THR A 234 -9.90 -1.61 26.50
C THR A 234 -11.09 -1.14 25.65
N PRO A 235 -12.13 -1.96 25.44
CA PRO A 235 -13.34 -1.53 24.75
C PRO A 235 -14.07 -0.37 25.44
N GLY A 236 -13.89 -0.21 26.76
CA GLY A 236 -14.43 0.92 27.52
C GLY A 236 -13.74 2.22 27.13
N ASP A 237 -12.41 2.25 27.19
CA ASP A 237 -11.62 3.42 26.78
C ASP A 237 -11.84 3.76 25.30
N ALA A 238 -11.97 2.74 24.45
CA ALA A 238 -12.24 2.91 23.03
C ALA A 238 -13.58 3.61 22.78
N ALA A 239 -14.61 3.32 23.59
CA ALA A 239 -15.92 3.97 23.47
C ALA A 239 -15.82 5.46 23.81
N SER A 240 -15.21 5.78 24.96
CA SER A 240 -15.01 7.17 25.37
C SER A 240 -14.10 7.95 24.41
N LEU A 241 -13.05 7.32 23.89
CA LEU A 241 -12.16 7.93 22.91
C LEU A 241 -12.89 8.22 21.58
N LEU A 242 -13.73 7.30 21.11
CA LEU A 242 -14.51 7.51 19.89
C LEU A 242 -15.56 8.62 20.06
N ASP A 243 -16.18 8.74 21.24
CA ASP A 243 -17.08 9.86 21.56
C ASP A 243 -16.33 11.21 21.48
N VAL A 244 -15.10 11.27 22.00
CA VAL A 244 -14.24 12.46 21.89
C VAL A 244 -13.89 12.78 20.43
N LEU A 245 -13.57 11.77 19.62
CA LEU A 245 -13.27 11.97 18.20
C LEU A 245 -14.50 12.43 17.41
N VAL A 246 -15.70 11.98 17.77
CA VAL A 246 -16.95 12.46 17.18
C VAL A 246 -17.20 13.92 17.55
N ALA A 247 -16.97 14.32 18.80
CA ALA A 247 -17.10 15.72 19.22
C ALA A 247 -16.05 16.62 18.53
N GLU A 248 -14.81 16.14 18.38
CA GLU A 248 -13.76 16.83 17.61
C GLU A 248 -14.17 16.98 16.13
N MET A 249 -14.77 15.95 15.53
CA MET A 249 -15.30 16.02 14.17
C MET A 249 -16.38 17.10 14.05
N GLU A 250 -17.33 17.18 14.97
CA GLU A 250 -18.38 18.22 15.00
C GLU A 250 -17.79 19.63 15.15
N SER A 251 -16.88 19.83 16.11
CA SER A 251 -16.18 21.10 16.33
C SER A 251 -15.45 21.59 15.07
N ARG A 252 -14.80 20.67 14.34
CA ARG A 252 -14.15 21.01 13.07
C ARG A 252 -15.15 21.35 11.97
N PHE A 253 -16.33 20.73 11.93
CA PHE A 253 -17.37 21.14 11.00
C PHE A 253 -17.86 22.57 11.28
N ASP A 254 -18.03 22.93 12.56
CA ASP A 254 -18.39 24.30 12.93
C ASP A 254 -17.31 25.30 12.49
N LEU A 255 -16.03 24.93 12.60
CA LEU A 255 -14.92 25.71 12.08
C LEU A 255 -14.98 25.88 10.55
N LEU A 256 -15.23 24.80 9.79
CA LEU A 256 -15.39 24.88 8.34
C LEU A 256 -16.53 25.83 7.95
N ASN A 257 -17.68 25.71 8.63
CA ASN A 257 -18.85 26.56 8.41
C ASN A 257 -18.54 28.03 8.71
N ALA A 258 -17.82 28.33 9.80
CA ALA A 258 -17.44 29.69 10.16
C ALA A 258 -16.55 30.37 9.11
N TYR A 259 -15.75 29.59 8.38
CA TYR A 259 -14.89 30.08 7.29
C TYR A 259 -15.52 29.93 5.89
N GLY A 260 -16.72 29.34 5.78
CA GLY A 260 -17.41 29.14 4.52
C GLY A 260 -16.69 28.17 3.56
N VAL A 261 -15.92 27.22 4.09
CA VAL A 261 -15.17 26.22 3.31
C VAL A 261 -15.72 24.82 3.53
N SER A 262 -15.49 23.91 2.58
CA SER A 262 -15.99 22.53 2.65
C SER A 262 -14.95 21.48 3.04
N ASP A 263 -13.65 21.83 3.00
CA ASP A 263 -12.55 20.92 3.34
C ASP A 263 -11.56 21.64 4.25
N PHE A 264 -11.03 20.93 5.26
CA PHE A 264 -10.03 21.47 6.18
C PHE A 264 -8.76 21.92 5.47
N ALA A 265 -8.43 21.34 4.31
CA ALA A 265 -7.31 21.76 3.49
C ALA A 265 -7.47 23.19 2.95
N ASP A 266 -8.69 23.71 2.87
CA ASP A 266 -8.99 25.07 2.40
C ASP A 266 -8.94 26.10 3.55
N LEU A 267 -8.89 25.65 4.80
CA LEU A 267 -8.71 26.55 5.94
C LEU A 267 -7.34 27.23 5.90
N PRO A 268 -7.23 28.49 6.37
CA PRO A 268 -5.94 29.15 6.56
C PRO A 268 -5.03 28.31 7.47
N GLU A 269 -3.74 28.24 7.13
CA GLU A 269 -2.77 27.36 7.82
C GLU A 269 -2.74 27.55 9.34
N LYS A 270 -2.88 28.80 9.83
CA LYS A 270 -2.85 29.13 11.26
C LYS A 270 -4.01 28.54 12.07
N VAL A 271 -5.13 28.23 11.43
CA VAL A 271 -6.33 27.69 12.09
C VAL A 271 -6.65 26.28 11.62
N ARG A 272 -5.90 25.76 10.64
CA ARG A 272 -6.12 24.43 10.07
C ARG A 272 -5.85 23.37 11.14
N PRO A 273 -6.85 22.53 11.48
CA PRO A 273 -6.64 21.46 12.45
C PRO A 273 -5.61 20.44 11.94
N VAL A 274 -4.85 19.89 12.89
CA VAL A 274 -3.92 18.79 12.57
C VAL A 274 -4.73 17.55 12.16
N PRO A 275 -4.34 16.87 11.07
CA PRO A 275 -4.99 15.62 10.66
C PRO A 275 -4.90 14.53 11.74
N ILE A 276 -5.99 13.79 11.96
CA ILE A 276 -6.05 12.66 12.90
C ILE A 276 -6.11 11.36 12.11
N VAL A 277 -5.24 10.40 12.42
CA VAL A 277 -5.31 9.04 11.88
C VAL A 277 -5.60 8.07 13.02
N VAL A 278 -6.74 7.41 12.94
CA VAL A 278 -7.20 6.41 13.92
C VAL A 278 -6.85 5.01 13.43
N LEU A 279 -6.07 4.28 14.22
CA LEU A 279 -5.52 2.96 13.91
C LEU A 279 -6.18 1.90 14.82
N VAL A 280 -7.12 1.13 14.27
CA VAL A 280 -7.77 0.02 14.98
C VAL A 280 -7.05 -1.29 14.64
N ASP A 281 -6.41 -1.97 15.60
CA ASP A 281 -5.66 -3.22 15.31
C ASP A 281 -6.56 -4.42 14.99
N GLU A 282 -7.64 -4.58 15.77
CA GLU A 282 -8.58 -5.68 15.63
C GLU A 282 -10.01 -5.19 15.84
N ILE A 283 -10.71 -4.94 14.74
CA ILE A 283 -12.09 -4.46 14.76
C ILE A 283 -13.02 -5.42 15.49
N ALA A 284 -12.79 -6.74 15.38
CA ALA A 284 -13.65 -7.74 16.00
C ALA A 284 -13.74 -7.56 17.53
N GLU A 285 -12.66 -7.12 18.20
CA GLU A 285 -12.65 -6.90 19.66
C GLU A 285 -13.60 -5.77 20.09
N LEU A 286 -13.95 -4.84 19.19
CA LEU A 286 -14.93 -3.78 19.47
C LEU A 286 -16.38 -4.25 19.33
N PHE A 287 -16.60 -5.39 18.67
CA PHE A 287 -17.93 -5.97 18.43
C PHE A 287 -18.29 -7.08 19.42
N LEU A 288 -17.32 -7.58 20.21
CA LEU A 288 -17.56 -8.64 21.19
C LEU A 288 -18.43 -8.14 22.35
N THR A 289 -19.45 -8.93 22.69
CA THR A 289 -20.39 -8.65 23.79
C THR A 289 -20.55 -9.88 24.68
N SER A 290 -20.50 -9.70 26.00
CA SER A 290 -20.70 -10.79 26.98
C SER A 290 -21.81 -10.50 27.99
N SER A 291 -22.34 -9.28 28.01
CA SER A 291 -23.39 -8.84 28.92
C SER A 291 -24.28 -7.76 28.28
N LYS A 292 -25.45 -7.47 28.87
CA LYS A 292 -26.34 -6.38 28.40
C LYS A 292 -25.66 -5.01 28.40
N LYS A 293 -24.80 -4.73 29.38
CA LYS A 293 -24.02 -3.47 29.45
C LYS A 293 -22.98 -3.39 28.33
N ASP A 294 -22.48 -4.52 27.84
CA ASP A 294 -21.59 -4.55 26.68
C ASP A 294 -22.35 -4.26 25.39
N GLU A 295 -23.64 -4.65 25.30
CA GLU A 295 -24.48 -4.40 24.13
C GLU A 295 -24.65 -2.90 23.85
N GLU A 296 -25.01 -2.11 24.87
CA GLU A 296 -25.14 -0.65 24.76
C GLU A 296 -23.80 0.03 24.43
N ARG A 297 -22.68 -0.53 24.92
CA ARG A 297 -21.34 -0.03 24.60
C ARG A 297 -20.97 -0.34 23.16
N ARG A 298 -21.24 -1.56 22.70
CA ARG A 298 -21.04 -2.00 21.32
C ARG A 298 -21.84 -1.11 20.37
N GLU A 299 -23.10 -0.84 20.67
CA GLU A 299 -23.93 0.05 19.85
C GLU A 299 -23.35 1.45 19.75
N ARG A 300 -22.87 2.03 20.86
CA ARG A 300 -22.18 3.33 20.86
C ARG A 300 -20.90 3.31 20.02
N LEU A 301 -20.03 2.33 20.23
CA LEU A 301 -18.79 2.13 19.46
C LEU A 301 -19.06 2.08 17.95
N VAL A 302 -20.00 1.22 17.55
CA VAL A 302 -20.36 1.00 16.16
C VAL A 302 -20.95 2.27 15.53
N THR A 303 -21.84 2.95 16.26
CA THR A 303 -22.44 4.22 15.81
C THR A 303 -21.37 5.28 15.60
N ALA A 304 -20.45 5.45 16.55
CA ALA A 304 -19.37 6.43 16.45
C ALA A 304 -18.45 6.13 15.26
N LEU A 305 -18.04 4.86 15.07
CA LEU A 305 -17.21 4.44 13.93
C LEU A 305 -17.90 4.69 12.59
N ILE A 306 -19.19 4.37 12.47
CA ILE A 306 -19.95 4.61 11.24
C ILE A 306 -20.03 6.10 10.93
N ARG A 307 -20.32 6.92 11.96
CA ARG A 307 -20.40 8.37 11.81
C ARG A 307 -19.06 8.97 11.35
N LEU A 308 -17.96 8.56 11.97
CA LEU A 308 -16.62 8.95 11.56
C LEU A 308 -16.32 8.50 10.13
N ALA A 309 -16.62 7.25 9.79
CA ALA A 309 -16.36 6.72 8.46
C ALA A 309 -17.13 7.46 7.35
N GLN A 310 -18.35 7.94 7.65
CA GLN A 310 -19.20 8.65 6.69
C GLN A 310 -18.83 10.13 6.52
N MET A 311 -18.48 10.82 7.61
CA MET A 311 -18.42 12.29 7.60
C MET A 311 -17.01 12.86 7.75
N ALA A 312 -16.06 12.10 8.33
CA ALA A 312 -14.88 12.74 8.91
C ALA A 312 -13.77 13.10 7.91
N ARG A 313 -13.89 12.69 6.63
CA ARG A 313 -12.93 13.03 5.56
C ARG A 313 -12.71 14.55 5.46
N ALA A 314 -13.79 15.31 5.36
CA ALA A 314 -13.74 16.75 5.11
C ALA A 314 -13.06 17.52 6.25
N VAL A 315 -13.09 16.98 7.47
CA VAL A 315 -12.49 17.58 8.67
C VAL A 315 -11.11 16.98 9.01
N GLY A 316 -10.55 16.15 8.13
CA GLY A 316 -9.20 15.63 8.26
C GLY A 316 -9.04 14.54 9.32
N ILE A 317 -10.07 13.72 9.55
CA ILE A 317 -9.99 12.51 10.40
C ILE A 317 -10.12 11.27 9.51
N TYR A 318 -9.20 10.33 9.68
CA TYR A 318 -9.04 9.17 8.82
C TYR A 318 -9.02 7.87 9.63
N LEU A 319 -9.53 6.78 9.06
CA LEU A 319 -9.62 5.48 9.72
C LEU A 319 -8.78 4.42 9.00
N GLU A 320 -7.91 3.75 9.75
CA GLU A 320 -7.27 2.48 9.37
C GLU A 320 -7.81 1.38 10.27
N ILE A 321 -8.67 0.54 9.71
CA ILE A 321 -9.29 -0.55 10.43
C ILE A 321 -8.61 -1.85 10.02
N CYS A 322 -8.01 -2.54 10.98
CA CYS A 322 -7.42 -3.84 10.80
C CYS A 322 -8.31 -4.92 11.43
N GLY A 323 -8.25 -6.13 10.87
CA GLY A 323 -8.92 -7.28 11.48
C GLY A 323 -8.46 -8.60 10.87
N GLN A 324 -8.77 -9.70 11.54
CA GLN A 324 -8.63 -11.03 10.93
C GLN A 324 -9.80 -11.34 10.00
N ARG A 325 -10.99 -10.91 10.40
CA ARG A 325 -12.26 -11.04 9.69
C ARG A 325 -13.12 -9.83 9.99
N PHE A 326 -14.01 -9.47 9.06
CA PHE A 326 -14.94 -8.37 9.25
C PHE A 326 -16.23 -8.61 8.47
N GLY A 327 -17.00 -9.61 8.88
CA GLY A 327 -18.27 -9.94 8.25
C GLY A 327 -19.49 -9.57 9.08
N SER A 328 -20.66 -9.92 8.56
CA SER A 328 -21.95 -9.69 9.19
C SER A 328 -22.12 -10.43 10.52
N GLU A 329 -21.31 -11.47 10.76
CA GLU A 329 -21.30 -12.24 12.01
C GLU A 329 -20.90 -11.43 13.24
N LEU A 330 -20.25 -10.27 13.06
CA LEU A 330 -19.93 -9.36 14.16
C LEU A 330 -21.16 -8.61 14.70
N GLY A 331 -22.29 -8.66 13.97
CA GLY A 331 -23.55 -8.08 14.41
C GLY A 331 -23.95 -6.80 13.69
N ARG A 332 -24.93 -6.10 14.28
CA ARG A 332 -25.58 -4.93 13.67
C ARG A 332 -24.54 -3.83 13.39
N GLY A 333 -24.60 -3.25 12.20
CA GLY A 333 -23.74 -2.13 11.77
C GLY A 333 -22.39 -2.54 11.17
N ALA A 334 -21.92 -3.79 11.33
CA ALA A 334 -20.64 -4.24 10.78
C ALA A 334 -20.58 -4.08 9.25
N THR A 335 -21.60 -4.56 8.53
CA THR A 335 -21.69 -4.41 7.07
C THR A 335 -21.78 -2.94 6.65
N MET A 336 -22.51 -2.12 7.40
CA MET A 336 -22.67 -0.69 7.12
C MET A 336 -21.35 0.06 7.28
N LEU A 337 -20.60 -0.21 8.35
CA LEU A 337 -19.25 0.33 8.55
C LEU A 337 -18.32 -0.14 7.43
N ARG A 338 -18.32 -1.45 7.11
CA ARG A 338 -17.47 -2.04 6.07
C ARG A 338 -17.64 -1.37 4.72
N ALA A 339 -18.86 -1.02 4.33
CA ALA A 339 -19.16 -0.36 3.07
C ALA A 339 -18.52 1.04 2.94
N GLN A 340 -18.18 1.69 4.06
CA GLN A 340 -17.51 3.00 4.07
C GLN A 340 -15.98 2.90 3.94
N LEU A 341 -15.41 1.71 4.15
CA LEU A 341 -13.96 1.49 4.16
C LEU A 341 -13.45 1.12 2.76
N THR A 342 -13.36 2.12 1.88
CA THR A 342 -13.08 1.93 0.45
C THR A 342 -11.65 1.49 0.14
N GLY A 343 -10.68 1.81 1.00
CA GLY A 343 -9.33 1.26 0.88
C GLY A 343 -9.31 -0.21 1.30
N ARG A 344 -9.02 -1.15 0.38
CA ARG A 344 -8.95 -2.58 0.73
C ARG A 344 -7.54 -3.13 0.55
N VAL A 345 -6.98 -3.66 1.64
CA VAL A 345 -5.75 -4.45 1.60
C VAL A 345 -6.01 -5.78 2.29
N VAL A 346 -5.88 -6.88 1.55
CA VAL A 346 -6.17 -8.21 2.09
C VAL A 346 -4.95 -9.09 1.92
N HIS A 347 -4.34 -9.41 3.06
CA HIS A 347 -3.27 -10.39 3.16
C HIS A 347 -3.82 -11.81 3.00
N ARG A 348 -2.94 -12.82 3.10
CA ARG A 348 -3.35 -14.22 3.16
C ARG A 348 -4.47 -14.43 4.18
N VAL A 349 -5.57 -15.03 3.74
CA VAL A 349 -6.70 -15.49 4.56
C VAL A 349 -6.85 -16.99 4.41
N ASN A 350 -7.51 -17.64 5.36
CA ASN A 350 -7.61 -19.11 5.39
C ASN A 350 -8.78 -19.65 4.57
N ASP A 351 -9.78 -18.84 4.30
CA ASP A 351 -11.04 -19.26 3.70
C ASP A 351 -11.57 -18.19 2.71
N LYS A 352 -12.46 -18.64 1.82
CA LYS A 352 -13.06 -17.78 0.79
C LYS A 352 -14.01 -16.73 1.39
N GLN A 353 -14.70 -17.05 2.48
CA GLN A 353 -15.66 -16.13 3.09
C GLN A 353 -14.95 -14.88 3.60
N THR A 354 -13.82 -15.02 4.30
CA THR A 354 -12.99 -13.90 4.73
C THR A 354 -12.43 -13.11 3.54
N ALA A 355 -12.09 -13.77 2.44
CA ALA A 355 -11.68 -13.09 1.21
C ALA A 355 -12.82 -12.24 0.60
N GLU A 356 -14.03 -12.80 0.53
CA GLU A 356 -15.23 -12.10 0.09
C GLU A 356 -15.59 -10.92 1.01
N MET A 357 -15.36 -11.06 2.32
CA MET A 357 -15.53 -9.94 3.26
C MET A 357 -14.61 -8.76 2.94
N GLY A 358 -13.38 -9.02 2.51
CA GLY A 358 -12.39 -7.97 2.27
C GLY A 358 -12.40 -7.36 0.87
N LEU A 359 -12.72 -8.16 -0.16
CA LEU A 359 -12.59 -7.76 -1.57
C LEU A 359 -13.87 -7.92 -2.39
N GLY A 360 -14.87 -8.67 -1.90
CA GLY A 360 -16.02 -9.08 -2.72
C GLY A 360 -16.88 -7.94 -3.24
N ASP A 361 -16.84 -6.77 -2.59
CA ASP A 361 -17.57 -5.56 -2.97
C ASP A 361 -16.74 -4.55 -3.79
N VAL A 362 -15.41 -4.68 -3.81
CA VAL A 362 -14.51 -3.70 -4.46
C VAL A 362 -13.71 -4.30 -5.62
N ALA A 363 -13.24 -5.54 -5.50
CA ALA A 363 -12.50 -6.27 -6.51
C ALA A 363 -12.85 -7.78 -6.47
N PRO A 364 -14.07 -8.17 -6.90
CA PRO A 364 -14.56 -9.56 -6.83
C PRO A 364 -13.63 -10.57 -7.51
N GLU A 365 -13.01 -10.19 -8.63
CA GLU A 365 -12.07 -11.00 -9.41
C GLU A 365 -10.75 -11.27 -8.66
N ALA A 366 -10.44 -10.49 -7.62
CA ALA A 366 -9.24 -10.64 -6.82
C ALA A 366 -9.45 -11.55 -5.59
N VAL A 367 -10.68 -11.88 -5.23
CA VAL A 367 -11.04 -12.79 -4.12
C VAL A 367 -10.27 -14.11 -4.14
N PRO A 368 -10.17 -14.87 -5.26
CA PRO A 368 -9.41 -16.13 -5.25
C PRO A 368 -7.90 -15.95 -5.10
N MET A 369 -7.37 -14.72 -5.26
CA MET A 369 -5.93 -14.48 -5.18
C MET A 369 -5.44 -14.49 -3.74
N VAL A 370 -6.24 -14.04 -2.77
CA VAL A 370 -5.80 -13.94 -1.37
C VAL A 370 -5.77 -15.27 -0.63
N THR A 371 -6.58 -16.24 -1.05
CA THR A 371 -6.56 -17.62 -0.51
C THR A 371 -5.40 -18.45 -1.07
N THR A 372 -4.84 -18.05 -2.22
CA THR A 372 -3.70 -18.72 -2.86
C THR A 372 -2.34 -18.14 -2.47
N ILE A 373 -2.32 -17.08 -1.64
CA ILE A 373 -1.07 -16.51 -1.12
C ILE A 373 -0.33 -17.57 -0.27
N PRO A 374 0.93 -17.91 -0.60
CA PRO A 374 1.72 -18.86 0.18
C PRO A 374 1.98 -18.39 1.62
N ALA A 375 1.94 -19.32 2.58
CA ALA A 375 2.19 -19.03 3.99
C ALA A 375 3.64 -18.58 4.30
N ASP A 376 4.60 -18.99 3.48
CA ASP A 376 6.03 -18.66 3.59
C ASP A 376 6.36 -17.25 3.05
N LYS A 377 5.36 -16.51 2.54
CA LYS A 377 5.51 -15.16 2.01
C LYS A 377 4.70 -14.12 2.81
N PRO A 378 5.01 -13.92 4.11
CA PRO A 378 4.35 -12.88 4.89
C PRO A 378 4.57 -11.50 4.26
N GLY A 379 3.55 -10.66 4.41
CA GLY A 379 3.49 -9.31 3.88
C GLY A 379 2.95 -9.22 2.46
N LEU A 380 2.79 -10.35 1.76
CA LEU A 380 2.11 -10.39 0.47
C LEU A 380 0.61 -10.20 0.69
N ALA A 381 0.02 -9.32 -0.10
CA ALA A 381 -1.39 -8.97 -0.05
C ALA A 381 -1.89 -8.59 -1.45
N VAL A 382 -3.21 -8.56 -1.57
CA VAL A 382 -3.90 -7.88 -2.66
C VAL A 382 -4.35 -6.52 -2.16
N ALA A 383 -4.07 -5.47 -2.92
CA ALA A 383 -4.65 -4.16 -2.68
C ALA A 383 -5.59 -3.80 -3.83
N ALA A 384 -6.85 -3.52 -3.50
CA ALA A 384 -7.80 -2.99 -4.46
C ALA A 384 -7.55 -1.47 -4.64
N ASP A 385 -7.73 -1.00 -5.85
CA ASP A 385 -7.76 0.43 -6.14
C ASP A 385 -9.19 0.96 -6.12
N SER A 386 -9.32 2.27 -5.98
CA SER A 386 -10.62 2.95 -5.97
C SER A 386 -11.30 3.01 -7.35
N SER A 387 -10.64 2.53 -8.40
CA SER A 387 -11.15 2.46 -9.78
C SER A 387 -11.66 1.07 -10.17
N GLY A 388 -11.68 0.11 -9.24
CA GLY A 388 -12.14 -1.26 -9.48
C GLY A 388 -11.07 -2.22 -10.02
N GLY A 389 -9.81 -1.80 -10.10
CA GLY A 389 -8.67 -2.67 -10.34
C GLY A 389 -8.02 -3.14 -9.03
N TRP A 390 -7.01 -3.98 -9.15
CA TRP A 390 -6.24 -4.47 -8.01
C TRP A 390 -4.80 -4.78 -8.42
N SER A 391 -3.92 -4.90 -7.43
CA SER A 391 -2.54 -5.33 -7.65
C SER A 391 -2.03 -6.15 -6.47
N ARG A 392 -1.09 -7.05 -6.74
CA ARG A 392 -0.34 -7.71 -5.66
C ARG A 392 0.68 -6.74 -5.11
N ILE A 393 0.71 -6.64 -3.79
CA ILE A 393 1.65 -5.82 -3.04
C ILE A 393 2.39 -6.67 -2.04
N ARG A 394 3.64 -6.30 -1.74
CA ARG A 394 4.34 -6.87 -0.59
C ARG A 394 4.99 -5.79 0.25
N THR A 395 4.69 -5.82 1.54
CA THR A 395 5.27 -4.92 2.53
C THR A 395 6.71 -5.31 2.82
N PRO A 396 7.66 -4.37 2.92
CA PRO A 396 9.01 -4.66 3.36
C PRO A 396 9.03 -5.20 4.80
N LEU A 397 9.99 -6.07 5.10
CA LEU A 397 10.21 -6.52 6.46
C LEU A 397 10.63 -5.33 7.32
N THR A 398 9.92 -5.12 8.43
CA THR A 398 10.20 -4.05 9.39
C THR A 398 9.91 -4.57 10.78
N THR A 399 10.90 -4.46 11.65
CA THR A 399 10.81 -4.94 13.03
C THR A 399 10.08 -3.91 13.91
N SER A 400 9.48 -4.36 15.01
CA SER A 400 8.85 -3.44 15.97
C SER A 400 9.85 -2.42 16.53
N ALA A 401 11.08 -2.88 16.84
CA ALA A 401 12.16 -2.02 17.33
C ALA A 401 12.53 -0.89 16.35
N GLU A 402 12.59 -1.18 15.04
CA GLU A 402 12.81 -0.14 14.03
C GLU A 402 11.70 0.91 14.01
N VAL A 403 10.44 0.50 14.14
CA VAL A 403 9.31 1.45 14.16
C VAL A 403 9.35 2.27 15.44
N THR A 404 9.57 1.64 16.59
CA THR A 404 9.71 2.32 17.87
C THR A 404 10.83 3.36 17.84
N ALA A 405 11.99 3.05 17.26
CA ALA A 405 13.08 4.01 17.09
C ALA A 405 12.64 5.23 16.28
N VAL A 406 11.90 5.04 15.18
CA VAL A 406 11.34 6.14 14.39
C VAL A 406 10.29 6.92 15.20
N CYS A 407 9.43 6.25 15.98
CA CYS A 407 8.46 6.93 16.83
C CYS A 407 9.13 7.81 17.89
N TRP A 408 10.28 7.39 18.44
CA TRP A 408 11.10 8.21 19.33
C TRP A 408 11.74 9.39 18.61
N GLU A 409 12.35 9.15 17.45
CA GLU A 409 12.98 10.19 16.62
C GLU A 409 12.00 11.33 16.30
N PHE A 410 10.75 10.98 15.99
CA PHE A 410 9.70 11.92 15.62
C PHE A 410 8.70 12.21 16.74
N ALA A 411 9.01 11.91 18.00
CA ALA A 411 8.12 12.17 19.14
C ALA A 411 7.74 13.66 19.29
N HIS A 412 8.62 14.56 18.84
CA HIS A 412 8.39 16.01 18.81
C HIS A 412 7.25 16.45 17.86
N LEU A 413 6.76 15.55 16.98
CA LEU A 413 5.63 15.83 16.08
C LEU A 413 4.28 15.44 16.68
N VAL A 414 4.21 14.98 17.94
CA VAL A 414 2.93 14.76 18.61
C VAL A 414 2.24 16.11 18.81
N PRO A 415 1.07 16.35 18.19
CA PRO A 415 0.38 17.62 18.33
C PRO A 415 -0.28 17.75 19.71
N GLU A 416 -0.46 18.99 20.14
CA GLU A 416 -1.25 19.31 21.33
C GLU A 416 -2.73 19.28 20.98
N LEU A 417 -3.44 18.27 21.50
CA LEU A 417 -4.88 18.10 21.35
C LEU A 417 -5.47 17.81 22.73
N PRO A 418 -5.89 18.85 23.49
CA PRO A 418 -6.35 18.70 24.87
C PRO A 418 -7.46 17.67 25.07
N ALA A 419 -8.35 17.53 24.07
CA ALA A 419 -9.42 16.53 24.08
C ALA A 419 -8.89 15.08 24.18
N LEU A 420 -7.68 14.81 23.69
CA LEU A 420 -7.05 13.49 23.70
C LEU A 420 -6.15 13.25 24.91
N ASP A 421 -5.86 14.26 25.73
CA ASP A 421 -4.96 14.15 26.88
C ASP A 421 -5.33 13.04 27.87
N PRO A 422 -6.62 12.78 28.19
CA PRO A 422 -7.01 11.66 29.06
C PRO A 422 -6.59 10.28 28.55
N PHE A 423 -6.30 10.15 27.25
CA PHE A 423 -5.94 8.89 26.59
C PHE A 423 -4.46 8.83 26.20
N ARG A 424 -3.63 9.82 26.59
CA ARG A 424 -2.20 9.80 26.27
C ARG A 424 -1.54 8.58 26.91
N PRO A 425 -0.88 7.71 26.13
CA PRO A 425 -0.24 6.53 26.68
C PRO A 425 0.98 6.93 27.53
N PRO A 426 1.24 6.20 28.62
CA PRO A 426 2.46 6.41 29.39
C PRO A 426 3.69 6.03 28.56
N ILE A 427 4.67 6.93 28.50
CA ILE A 427 5.96 6.65 27.85
C ILE A 427 6.80 5.79 28.78
N ARG A 428 7.00 4.52 28.43
CA ARG A 428 7.89 3.62 29.17
C ARG A 428 9.34 3.87 28.76
N TYR A 429 10.04 4.72 29.52
CA TYR A 429 11.49 4.91 29.39
C TYR A 429 12.20 3.60 29.77
N GLY A 430 12.72 2.87 28.78
CA GLY A 430 13.37 1.56 28.96
C GLY A 430 13.39 0.69 27.71
N ALA A 431 12.58 1.03 26.70
CA ALA A 431 12.54 0.34 25.41
C ALA A 431 13.22 1.15 24.28
N ILE A 432 14.29 1.90 24.60
CA ILE A 432 15.15 2.48 23.56
C ILE A 432 16.03 1.35 23.02
N PRO A 433 15.92 0.94 21.75
CA PRO A 433 16.80 -0.07 21.19
C PRO A 433 18.25 0.45 21.22
N GLY A 434 19.08 -0.08 22.13
CA GLY A 434 20.46 0.33 22.33
C GLY A 434 20.85 0.70 23.76
N PHE A 435 19.88 0.90 24.67
CA PHE A 435 20.13 1.06 26.10
C PHE A 435 19.62 -0.19 26.84
N ALA A 436 20.46 -1.22 26.94
CA ALA A 436 20.25 -2.23 27.98
C ALA A 436 20.65 -1.57 29.31
N PRO A 437 19.76 -1.46 30.32
CA PRO A 437 20.23 -1.13 31.65
C PRO A 437 21.22 -2.23 32.05
N VAL A 438 22.44 -1.83 32.42
CA VAL A 438 23.43 -2.75 32.98
C VAL A 438 22.77 -3.35 34.23
N ALA A 439 22.36 -4.61 34.14
CA ALA A 439 21.91 -5.34 35.31
C ALA A 439 23.12 -5.49 36.24
N ILE A 440 23.17 -4.67 37.30
CA ILE A 440 24.07 -4.91 38.42
C ILE A 440 23.45 -6.11 39.15
N PRO A 441 24.08 -7.30 39.16
CA PRO A 441 23.56 -8.41 39.93
C PRO A 441 23.56 -8.03 41.41
N LEU A 442 22.39 -8.02 42.03
CA LEU A 442 22.28 -7.89 43.48
C LEU A 442 22.95 -9.11 44.13
N PRO A 443 23.81 -8.92 45.15
CA PRO A 443 24.42 -10.04 45.85
C PRO A 443 23.34 -10.86 46.54
N VAL A 444 23.35 -12.17 46.26
CA VAL A 444 22.53 -13.14 46.99
C VAL A 444 23.05 -13.18 48.43
N ILE A 445 22.27 -12.64 49.36
CA ILE A 445 22.51 -12.81 50.79
C ILE A 445 22.17 -14.27 51.11
N LYS A 446 23.17 -15.02 51.56
CA LYS A 446 23.03 -16.38 52.10
C LYS A 446 22.50 -16.36 53.51
#